data_AF-A0A7W0KE68-F1
#
_entry.id   AF-A0A7W0KE68-F1
#
_cell.length_a   1.000
_cell.length_b   1.000
_cell.length_c   1.000
_cell.angle_alpha   90.00
_cell.angle_beta   90.00
_cell.angle_gamma   90.00
#
_symmetry.space_group_name_H-M   'P 1'
#
loop_
_entity.id
_entity.type
_entity.pdbx_description
1 polymer ?
#
loop_
_entity_poly.entity_id
_entity_poly.type
_entity_poly.pdbx_seq_one_letter_code
_entity_poly.pdbx_strand_id
1 'polypeptide(L)'
;MAAKMAATLDQLTGGGLVMFYDYGQQLREHRACHLAYPDDVHPRVAETVDGIRLIMNPWRADAAITASRGAYGVTDATCTPTPVRRPHPPIWFGETHPGTALDYRYAALGVTWLRACVSPEAAALLPLAGHSEPHLARTARRPAVPAPRAR
;
A
#
# COMPACT_ATOMS: atom_id res chain seq x y z
N MET A 1 14.22 -1.00 2.59
CA MET A 1 13.87 -2.37 3.04
C MET A 1 12.48 -2.85 2.59
N ALA A 2 11.40 -2.10 2.82
CA ALA A 2 10.02 -2.52 2.49
C ALA A 2 9.83 -3.04 1.05
N ALA A 3 10.42 -2.36 0.06
CA ALA A 3 10.37 -2.80 -1.34
C ALA A 3 10.85 -4.25 -1.56
N LYS A 4 11.99 -4.61 -0.93
CA LYS A 4 12.59 -5.95 -1.03
C LYS A 4 11.74 -7.00 -0.32
N MET A 5 11.22 -6.67 0.86
CA MET A 5 10.37 -7.59 1.65
C MET A 5 9.07 -7.91 0.90
N ALA A 6 8.38 -6.88 0.39
CA ALA A 6 7.15 -7.07 -0.38
C ALA A 6 7.40 -7.82 -1.70
N ALA A 7 8.47 -7.50 -2.44
CA ALA A 7 8.81 -8.25 -3.66
C ALA A 7 9.11 -9.73 -3.37
N THR A 8 9.85 -10.01 -2.29
CA THR A 8 10.16 -11.38 -1.87
C THR A 8 8.90 -12.15 -1.49
N LEU A 9 8.00 -11.52 -0.73
CA LEU A 9 6.73 -12.15 -0.35
C LEU A 9 5.81 -12.37 -1.56
N ASP A 10 5.74 -11.42 -2.49
CA ASP A 10 4.99 -11.58 -3.73
C ASP A 10 5.54 -12.75 -4.57
N GLN A 11 6.86 -12.91 -4.64
CA GLN A 11 7.51 -14.05 -5.28
C GLN A 11 7.19 -15.38 -4.60
N LEU A 12 7.34 -15.46 -3.27
CA LEU A 12 7.03 -16.67 -2.51
C LEU A 12 5.57 -17.11 -2.63
N THR A 13 4.66 -16.16 -2.84
CA THR A 13 3.22 -16.42 -2.99
C THR A 13 2.77 -16.58 -4.43
N GLY A 14 3.67 -16.52 -5.42
CA GLY A 14 3.32 -16.60 -6.83
C GLY A 14 2.45 -15.43 -7.32
N GLY A 15 2.68 -14.24 -6.77
CA GLY A 15 1.87 -13.05 -7.04
C GLY A 15 0.63 -12.99 -6.15
N GLY A 16 0.69 -13.43 -4.90
CA GLY A 16 -0.45 -13.42 -3.97
C GLY A 16 -0.53 -12.17 -3.11
N LEU A 17 0.49 -11.29 -3.13
CA LEU A 17 0.56 -10.14 -2.25
C LEU A 17 -0.46 -9.06 -2.65
N VAL A 18 -1.16 -8.55 -1.64
CA VAL A 18 -1.85 -7.26 -1.67
C VAL A 18 -1.28 -6.46 -0.52
N MET A 19 -0.67 -5.32 -0.82
CA MET A 19 0.03 -4.50 0.16
C MET A 19 -0.91 -3.42 0.69
N PHE A 20 -1.21 -3.43 1.98
CA PHE A 20 -1.85 -2.28 2.62
C PHE A 20 -0.77 -1.29 3.06
N TYR A 21 -0.95 0.01 2.79
CA TYR A 21 0.02 1.03 3.15
C TYR A 21 -0.67 2.33 3.59
N ASP A 22 -0.28 2.83 4.75
CA ASP A 22 -0.89 3.98 5.42
C ASP A 22 0.12 4.65 6.37
N TYR A 23 -0.18 5.85 6.85
CA TYR A 23 0.70 6.70 7.65
C TYR A 23 0.61 6.48 9.16
N GLY A 24 -0.36 5.68 9.61
CA GLY A 24 -0.62 5.43 11.03
C GLY A 24 -1.25 6.64 11.75
N GLN A 25 -2.40 6.42 12.38
CA GLN A 25 -3.09 7.46 13.18
C GLN A 25 -2.82 7.37 14.67
N GLN A 26 -2.25 6.25 15.14
CA GLN A 26 -2.26 5.93 16.56
C GLN A 26 -0.93 6.31 17.20
N LEU A 27 -0.92 7.44 17.91
CA LEU A 27 0.23 7.92 18.68
C LEU A 27 0.82 6.83 19.60
N ARG A 28 -0.04 5.98 20.18
CA ARG A 28 0.40 4.86 21.04
C ARG A 28 1.29 3.86 20.27
N GLU A 29 0.97 3.57 19.01
CA GLU A 29 1.68 2.59 18.18
C GLU A 29 3.02 3.16 17.74
N HIS A 30 3.05 4.43 17.36
CA HIS A 30 4.31 5.11 17.04
C HIS A 30 5.25 5.14 18.25
N ARG A 31 4.73 5.48 19.44
CA ARG A 31 5.51 5.48 20.68
C ARG A 31 6.04 4.08 21.03
N ALA A 32 5.21 3.04 20.89
CA ALA A 32 5.62 1.67 21.13
C ALA A 32 6.71 1.17 20.16
N CYS A 33 6.70 1.67 18.93
CA CYS A 33 7.71 1.37 17.92
C CYS A 33 8.89 2.36 17.89
N HIS A 34 8.95 3.30 18.84
CA HIS A 34 9.95 4.38 18.88
C HIS A 34 10.03 5.21 17.58
N LEU A 35 8.88 5.42 16.94
CA LEU A 35 8.75 6.22 15.72
C LEU A 35 8.32 7.65 16.05
N ALA A 36 8.78 8.60 15.24
CA ALA A 36 8.31 9.97 15.30
C ALA A 36 6.79 10.03 15.03
N TYR A 37 6.13 10.97 15.69
CA TYR A 37 4.72 11.29 15.45
C TYR A 37 4.58 12.80 15.41
N PRO A 38 4.69 13.43 14.22
CA PRO A 38 4.34 14.83 14.06
C PRO A 38 2.88 15.06 14.45
N ASP A 39 2.61 16.06 15.29
CA ASP A 39 1.24 16.39 15.71
C ASP A 39 0.38 16.80 14.50
N ASP A 40 0.97 17.56 13.57
CA ASP A 40 0.35 17.89 12.29
C ASP A 40 0.21 16.63 11.40
N VAL A 41 -0.95 16.51 10.76
CA VAL A 41 -1.27 15.44 9.81
C VAL A 41 -0.57 15.64 8.47
N HIS A 42 -0.31 16.89 8.05
CA HIS A 42 0.25 17.16 6.72
C HIS A 42 1.66 16.58 6.53
N PRO A 43 2.61 16.71 7.47
CA PRO A 43 3.91 16.06 7.39
C PRO A 43 3.80 14.53 7.33
N ARG A 44 2.91 13.93 8.14
CA ARG A 44 2.71 12.47 8.15
C ARG A 44 2.21 11.95 6.80
N VAL A 45 1.28 12.68 6.19
CA VAL A 45 0.76 12.39 4.84
C VAL A 45 1.86 12.55 3.79
N ALA A 46 2.68 13.61 3.87
CA ALA A 46 3.78 13.84 2.94
C ALA A 46 4.83 12.73 3.00
N GLU A 47 5.30 12.38 4.21
CA GLU A 47 6.24 11.28 4.43
C GLU A 47 5.72 9.97 3.86
N THR A 48 4.43 9.70 4.03
CA THR A 48 3.82 8.46 3.56
C THR A 48 3.77 8.40 2.04
N VAL A 49 3.38 9.50 1.38
CA VAL A 49 3.41 9.61 -0.08
C VAL A 49 4.84 9.46 -0.62
N ASP A 50 5.82 10.04 0.06
CA ASP A 50 7.23 9.93 -0.31
C ASP A 50 7.78 8.51 -0.15
N GLY A 51 7.41 7.85 0.96
CA GLY A 51 7.78 6.47 1.25
C GLY A 51 7.24 5.49 0.21
N ILE A 52 5.95 5.56 -0.13
CA ILE A 52 5.37 4.62 -1.11
C ILE A 52 5.96 4.83 -2.51
N ARG A 53 6.29 6.07 -2.89
CA ARG A 53 6.99 6.35 -4.16
C ARG A 53 8.36 5.68 -4.19
N LEU A 54 9.15 5.82 -3.14
CA LEU A 54 10.46 5.16 -3.07
C LEU A 54 10.37 3.63 -3.03
N ILE A 55 9.30 3.09 -2.45
CA ILE A 55 9.02 1.65 -2.46
C ILE A 55 8.71 1.14 -3.86
N MET A 56 7.92 1.88 -4.64
CA MET A 56 7.50 1.49 -5.99
C MET A 56 8.58 1.68 -7.05
N ASN A 57 9.46 2.67 -6.89
CA ASN A 57 10.49 2.99 -7.88
C ASN A 57 11.35 1.78 -8.31
N PRO A 58 11.96 1.00 -7.40
CA PRO A 58 12.86 -0.09 -7.80
C PRO A 58 12.10 -1.31 -8.35
N TRP A 59 10.77 -1.37 -8.24
CA TRP A 59 9.96 -2.41 -8.89
C TRP A 59 9.68 -2.09 -10.37
N ARG A 60 9.71 -0.80 -10.72
CA ARG A 60 9.44 -0.28 -12.07
C ARG A 60 10.72 -0.01 -12.87
N ALA A 61 11.87 0.06 -12.21
CA ALA A 61 13.14 0.35 -12.85
C ALA A 61 13.80 -0.92 -13.40
N ASP A 62 14.41 -0.81 -14.59
CA ASP A 62 15.24 -1.86 -15.18
C ASP A 62 16.70 -1.83 -14.68
N ALA A 63 17.07 -0.78 -13.95
CA ALA A 63 18.40 -0.55 -13.40
C ALA A 63 18.32 -0.04 -11.95
N ALA A 64 19.48 0.07 -11.30
CA ALA A 64 19.59 0.65 -9.98
C ALA A 64 19.07 2.09 -9.94
N ILE A 65 18.48 2.48 -8.81
CA ILE A 65 17.90 3.81 -8.62
C ILE A 65 18.65 4.60 -7.54
N THR A 66 18.86 5.87 -7.80
CA THR A 66 19.25 6.86 -6.79
C THR A 66 18.14 7.91 -6.72
N ALA A 67 17.51 8.05 -5.56
CA ALA A 67 16.38 8.94 -5.36
C ALA A 67 16.28 9.38 -3.90
N SER A 68 15.84 10.63 -3.69
CA SER A 68 15.58 11.20 -2.36
C SER A 68 14.21 11.86 -2.35
N ARG A 69 13.47 11.69 -1.24
CA ARG A 69 12.15 12.28 -0.99
C ARG A 69 11.96 12.50 0.50
N GLY A 70 11.78 13.75 0.92
CA GLY A 70 11.64 14.11 2.33
C GLY A 70 12.80 13.57 3.16
N ALA A 71 12.49 12.81 4.21
CA ALA A 71 13.47 12.18 5.09
C ALA A 71 14.05 10.86 4.54
N TYR A 72 13.61 10.40 3.38
CA TYR A 72 13.98 9.10 2.83
C TYR A 72 14.88 9.24 1.61
N GLY A 73 15.84 8.32 1.47
CA GLY A 73 16.72 8.28 0.32
C GLY A 73 17.24 6.88 0.05
N VAL A 74 17.57 6.64 -1.21
CA VAL A 74 18.26 5.45 -1.69
C VAL A 74 19.34 5.87 -2.68
N THR A 75 20.47 5.17 -2.65
CA THR A 75 21.59 5.38 -3.57
C THR A 75 21.93 4.03 -4.18
N ASP A 76 21.98 3.97 -5.52
CA ASP A 76 22.30 2.78 -6.30
C ASP A 76 21.50 1.53 -5.86
N ALA A 77 20.23 1.74 -5.51
CA ALA A 77 19.39 0.68 -4.95
C ALA A 77 18.78 -0.20 -6.04
N THR A 78 18.87 -1.51 -5.85
CA THR A 78 18.23 -2.53 -6.70
C THR A 78 17.22 -3.35 -5.90
N CYS A 79 16.18 -3.88 -6.57
CA CYS A 79 15.24 -4.81 -5.97
C CYS A 79 15.15 -6.11 -6.77
N THR A 80 16.02 -7.06 -6.44
CA THR A 80 16.06 -8.41 -7.03
C THR A 80 15.76 -9.47 -5.96
N PRO A 81 14.67 -10.25 -6.04
CA PRO A 81 13.75 -10.31 -7.16
C PRO A 81 12.84 -9.07 -7.23
N THR A 82 12.31 -8.82 -8.42
CA THR A 82 11.18 -7.91 -8.62
C THR A 82 9.87 -8.63 -8.29
N PRO A 83 8.77 -7.93 -8.00
CA PRO A 83 7.48 -8.58 -7.80
C PRO A 83 7.03 -9.38 -9.04
N VAL A 84 6.25 -10.44 -8.83
CA VAL A 84 5.62 -11.23 -9.91
C VAL A 84 4.60 -10.38 -10.65
N ARG A 85 3.77 -9.64 -9.89
CA ARG A 85 2.77 -8.73 -10.47
C ARG A 85 3.43 -7.44 -10.95
N ARG A 86 3.14 -7.06 -12.20
CA ARG A 86 3.60 -5.81 -12.82
C ARG A 86 2.44 -4.82 -12.96
N PRO A 87 2.69 -3.51 -12.83
CA PRO A 87 3.98 -2.88 -12.52
C PRO A 87 4.41 -3.03 -11.04
N HIS A 88 3.50 -3.45 -10.16
CA HIS A 88 3.74 -3.80 -8.76
C HIS A 88 2.57 -4.65 -8.22
N PRO A 89 2.68 -5.28 -7.04
CA PRO A 89 1.53 -5.87 -6.36
C PRO A 89 0.44 -4.82 -6.12
N PRO A 90 -0.86 -5.18 -6.11
CA PRO A 90 -1.91 -4.25 -5.73
C PRO A 90 -1.63 -3.61 -4.37
N ILE A 91 -1.80 -2.30 -4.30
CA ILE A 91 -1.58 -1.52 -3.09
C ILE A 91 -2.92 -0.91 -2.67
N TRP A 92 -3.29 -1.11 -1.41
CA TRP A 92 -4.51 -0.62 -0.78
C TRP A 92 -4.22 0.38 0.32
N PHE A 93 -5.19 1.27 0.58
CA PHE A 93 -5.23 2.14 1.75
C PHE A 93 -6.63 2.19 2.34
N GLY A 94 -6.71 2.48 3.64
CA GLY A 94 -7.88 2.16 4.45
C GLY A 94 -8.96 3.21 4.42
N GLU A 95 -8.59 4.49 4.47
CA GLU A 95 -9.54 5.55 4.77
C GLU A 95 -9.24 6.81 3.96
N THR A 96 -10.31 7.48 3.52
CA THR A 96 -10.25 8.84 2.99
C THR A 96 -9.95 9.79 4.14
N HIS A 97 -9.03 10.73 3.96
CA HIS A 97 -8.71 11.74 4.97
C HIS A 97 -9.09 13.14 4.47
N PRO A 98 -10.33 13.61 4.73
CA PRO A 98 -10.79 14.94 4.33
C PRO A 98 -9.82 16.02 4.79
N GLY A 99 -9.47 16.93 3.89
CA GLY A 99 -8.54 18.04 4.16
C GLY A 99 -7.05 17.72 3.98
N THR A 100 -6.65 16.46 3.78
CA THR A 100 -5.23 16.10 3.58
C THR A 100 -4.82 15.93 2.11
N ALA A 101 -5.82 15.76 1.22
CA ALA A 101 -5.65 15.39 -0.18
C ALA A 101 -4.84 14.09 -0.42
N LEU A 102 -4.68 13.22 0.61
CA LEU A 102 -4.00 11.94 0.49
C LEU A 102 -4.59 11.08 -0.64
N ASP A 103 -5.90 11.00 -0.64
CA ASP A 103 -6.81 10.44 -1.63
C ASP A 103 -6.37 10.69 -3.09
N TYR A 104 -6.23 11.97 -3.45
CA TYR A 104 -5.81 12.38 -4.79
C TYR A 104 -4.36 11.99 -5.09
N ARG A 105 -3.48 12.06 -4.07
CA ARG A 105 -2.06 11.68 -4.22
C ARG A 105 -1.91 10.18 -4.44
N TYR A 106 -2.74 9.37 -3.80
CA TYR A 106 -2.73 7.91 -3.93
C TYR A 106 -3.33 7.45 -5.26
N ALA A 107 -4.43 8.08 -5.69
CA ALA A 107 -4.99 7.87 -7.01
C ALA A 107 -3.96 8.14 -8.13
N ALA A 108 -3.18 9.22 -8.01
CA ALA A 108 -2.10 9.54 -8.96
C ALA A 108 -0.96 8.49 -9.01
N LEU A 109 -0.84 7.62 -8.01
CA LEU A 109 0.17 6.56 -7.93
C LEU A 109 -0.37 5.19 -8.35
N GLY A 110 -1.67 5.07 -8.64
CA GLY A 110 -2.33 3.79 -8.92
C GLY A 110 -2.60 2.96 -7.66
N VAL A 111 -2.60 3.59 -6.48
CA VAL A 111 -3.00 2.97 -5.22
C VAL A 111 -4.52 3.07 -5.10
N THR A 112 -5.18 1.96 -4.74
CA THR A 112 -6.66 1.88 -4.71
C THR A 112 -7.19 1.69 -3.29
N TRP A 113 -8.48 1.84 -3.12
CA TRP A 113 -9.15 1.93 -1.83
C TRP A 113 -9.61 0.56 -1.34
N LEU A 114 -9.61 0.37 -0.02
CA LEU A 114 -10.43 -0.68 0.57
C LEU A 114 -11.91 -0.24 0.51
N ARG A 115 -12.68 -0.80 -0.43
CA ARG A 115 -14.09 -0.43 -0.70
C ARG A 115 -15.03 -0.49 0.51
N ALA A 116 -14.66 -1.16 1.59
CA ALA A 116 -15.49 -1.29 2.79
C ALA A 116 -15.70 0.04 3.56
N CYS A 117 -14.84 1.04 3.37
CA CYS A 117 -14.85 2.27 4.19
C CYS A 117 -15.40 3.52 3.49
N VAL A 118 -15.84 3.46 2.24
CA VAL A 118 -16.33 4.63 1.50
C VAL A 118 -17.85 4.61 1.42
N SER A 119 -18.52 5.66 1.93
CA SER A 119 -19.97 5.80 1.76
C SER A 119 -20.32 5.90 0.27
N PRO A 120 -21.50 5.44 -0.17
CA PRO A 120 -21.92 5.54 -1.57
C PRO A 120 -21.83 6.96 -2.14
N GLU A 121 -22.05 7.96 -1.29
CA GLU A 121 -22.00 9.38 -1.62
C GLU A 121 -20.57 9.88 -1.85
N ALA A 122 -19.60 9.46 -1.02
CA ALA A 122 -18.19 9.80 -1.21
C ALA A 122 -17.59 9.11 -2.43
N ALA A 123 -18.08 7.92 -2.79
CA ALA A 123 -17.66 7.20 -4.01
C ALA A 123 -18.04 7.94 -5.30
N ALA A 124 -19.08 8.77 -5.29
CA ALA A 124 -19.58 9.50 -6.46
C ALA A 124 -18.77 10.77 -6.80
N LEU A 125 -18.01 11.31 -5.84
CA LEU A 125 -17.21 12.53 -6.00
C LEU A 125 -15.76 12.27 -6.39
N LEU A 126 -15.33 11.00 -6.41
CA LEU A 126 -13.97 10.60 -6.75
C LEU A 126 -13.85 10.30 -8.25
N PRO A 127 -12.74 10.70 -8.91
CA PRO A 127 -12.52 10.38 -10.31
C PRO A 127 -12.54 8.85 -10.51
N LEU A 128 -13.35 8.38 -11.47
CA LEU A 128 -13.59 6.97 -11.84
C LEU A 128 -12.32 6.19 -12.27
N ALA A 129 -11.14 6.78 -12.16
CA ALA A 129 -9.88 6.18 -12.56
C ALA A 129 -9.42 5.16 -11.50
N GLY A 130 -9.71 3.88 -11.75
CA GLY A 130 -9.13 2.76 -11.01
C GLY A 130 -10.15 1.83 -10.34
N HIS A 131 -11.29 1.59 -10.97
CA HIS A 131 -12.19 0.50 -10.58
C HIS A 131 -11.46 -0.83 -10.65
N SER A 132 -11.03 -1.36 -9.52
CA SER A 132 -10.83 -2.81 -9.40
C SER A 132 -12.18 -3.42 -9.04
N GLU A 133 -12.75 -4.19 -9.96
CA GLU A 133 -13.76 -5.20 -9.61
C GLU A 133 -13.21 -6.08 -8.47
N PRO A 134 -14.07 -6.58 -7.56
CA PRO A 134 -13.61 -7.31 -6.39
C PRO A 134 -12.89 -8.59 -6.81
N HIS A 135 -11.56 -8.58 -6.75
CA HIS A 135 -10.70 -9.78 -6.85
C HIS A 135 -11.09 -10.84 -5.80
N LEU A 136 -11.74 -10.41 -4.71
CA LEU A 136 -12.33 -11.24 -3.67
C LEU A 136 -13.48 -12.14 -4.16
N ALA A 137 -14.20 -11.78 -5.23
CA ALA A 137 -15.25 -12.64 -5.78
C ALA A 137 -14.68 -13.94 -6.39
N ARG A 138 -13.38 -13.96 -6.74
CA ARG A 138 -12.71 -15.12 -7.35
C ARG A 138 -12.01 -16.01 -6.32
N THR A 139 -11.52 -15.45 -5.21
CA THR A 139 -10.86 -16.21 -4.13
C THR A 139 -11.83 -16.75 -3.08
N ALA A 140 -13.07 -16.27 -3.02
CA ALA A 140 -14.10 -16.75 -2.10
C ALA A 140 -14.73 -18.11 -2.48
N ARG A 141 -14.32 -18.75 -3.60
CA ARG A 141 -14.77 -20.11 -3.99
C ARG A 141 -13.85 -21.22 -3.48
N ARG A 142 -13.23 -21.11 -2.30
CA ARG A 142 -12.68 -22.29 -1.61
C ARG A 142 -13.79 -22.91 -0.77
N PRO A 143 -14.09 -24.21 -0.92
CA PRO A 143 -15.05 -24.87 -0.04
C PRO A 143 -14.54 -24.77 1.41
N ALA A 144 -15.47 -24.51 2.33
CA ALA A 144 -15.18 -24.39 3.75
C ALA A 144 -14.45 -25.65 4.26
N VAL A 145 -13.37 -25.43 5.02
CA VAL A 145 -12.71 -26.51 5.77
C VAL A 145 -13.70 -26.97 6.85
N PRO A 146 -14.12 -28.24 6.89
CA PRO A 146 -15.06 -28.70 7.91
C PRO A 146 -14.40 -28.65 9.30
N ALA A 147 -15.13 -28.12 10.28
CA ALA A 147 -14.68 -28.01 11.66
C ALA A 147 -14.33 -29.41 12.23
N PRO A 148 -13.30 -29.52 13.08
CA PRO A 148 -12.94 -30.78 13.70
C PRO A 148 -14.06 -31.22 14.65
N ARG A 149 -14.46 -32.49 14.54
CA ARG A 149 -15.43 -33.10 15.46
C ARG A 149 -14.79 -33.22 16.84
N ALA A 150 -15.41 -32.61 17.85
CA ALA A 150 -15.06 -32.82 19.24
C ALA A 150 -15.25 -34.30 19.59
N ARG A 151 -14.25 -34.88 20.28
CA ARG A 151 -14.30 -36.21 20.90
C ARG A 151 -14.87 -36.12 22.30
#